data_AF-A0A6L6JK82-F1
#
_entry.id   AF-A0A6L6JK82-F1
#
_cell.length_a   1.000
_cell.length_b   1.000
_cell.length_c   1.000
_cell.angle_alpha   90.00
_cell.angle_beta   90.00
_cell.angle_gamma   90.00
#
_symmetry.space_group_name_H-M   'P 1'
#
loop_
_entity.id
_entity.type
_entity.pdbx_description
1 polymer ?
#
loop_
_entity_poly.entity_id
_entity_poly.type
_entity_poly.pdbx_seq_one_letter_code
_entity_poly.pdbx_strand_id
1 'polypeptide(L)'
;MAKLDAPPERFTTGWLSQLDGRTGIAQVMRERYRVFTDDLGGADHLSYAQRSLVERGLWLEYWLASQEQALAAGDAFDVGKWTQAANSLQGIYSKLGLERQVRDVPDLQSFIKSREAKQ
;
A
#
# COMPACT_ATOMS: atom_id res chain seq x y z
N MET A 1 7.24 9.70 -25.37
CA MET A 1 6.88 10.43 -24.15
C MET A 1 8.08 10.43 -23.22
N ALA A 2 8.38 11.56 -22.57
CA ALA A 2 9.43 11.60 -21.54
C ALA A 2 9.03 10.67 -20.38
N LYS A 3 9.99 9.90 -19.85
CA LYS A 3 9.76 9.09 -18.65
C LYS A 3 9.73 9.99 -17.43
N LEU A 4 8.97 9.60 -16.41
CA LEU A 4 8.83 10.34 -15.16
C LEU A 4 9.93 9.93 -14.19
N ASP A 5 10.59 10.89 -13.55
CA ASP A 5 11.62 10.59 -12.54
C ASP A 5 11.02 10.22 -11.18
N ALA A 6 9.77 10.65 -10.92
CA ALA A 6 9.02 10.43 -9.68
C ALA A 6 7.51 10.27 -9.97
N PRO A 7 6.72 9.73 -9.02
CA PRO A 7 5.27 9.70 -9.14
C PRO A 7 4.68 11.10 -9.43
N PRO A 8 3.66 11.21 -10.30
CA PRO A 8 3.14 12.51 -10.74
C PRO A 8 2.41 13.25 -9.62
N GLU A 9 2.43 14.58 -9.64
CA GLU A 9 1.76 15.43 -8.65
C GLU A 9 0.24 15.21 -8.61
N ARG A 10 -0.36 14.88 -9.76
CA ARG A 10 -1.77 14.48 -9.87
C ARG A 10 -1.84 13.04 -10.32
N PHE A 11 -2.74 12.28 -9.70
CA PHE A 11 -2.93 10.88 -10.07
C PHE A 11 -3.33 10.74 -11.54
N THR A 12 -2.65 9.83 -12.25
CA THR A 12 -3.02 9.37 -13.59
C THR A 12 -2.86 7.85 -13.64
N THR A 13 -3.83 7.12 -14.19
CA THR A 13 -3.73 5.67 -14.35
C THR A 13 -2.51 5.27 -15.19
N GLY A 14 -1.82 4.20 -14.80
CA GLY A 14 -0.62 3.72 -15.47
C GLY A 14 0.62 4.59 -15.22
N TRP A 15 0.61 5.47 -14.22
CA TRP A 15 1.78 6.30 -13.87
C TRP A 15 3.02 5.45 -13.55
N LEU A 16 2.82 4.27 -12.96
CA LEU A 16 3.90 3.37 -12.54
C LEU A 16 4.76 2.88 -13.72
N SER A 17 4.13 2.59 -14.86
CA SER A 17 4.84 2.15 -16.07
C SER A 17 5.58 3.30 -16.76
N GLN A 18 5.17 4.54 -16.51
CA GLN A 18 5.78 5.74 -17.06
C GLN A 18 7.05 6.17 -16.32
N LEU A 19 7.30 5.64 -15.13
CA LEU A 19 8.52 5.92 -14.38
C LEU A 19 9.78 5.45 -15.13
N ASP A 20 10.85 6.24 -15.08
CA ASP A 20 12.17 5.79 -15.51
C ASP A 20 12.70 4.70 -14.57
N GLY A 21 12.79 3.47 -15.08
CA GLY A 21 13.25 2.31 -14.29
C GLY A 21 14.67 2.38 -13.76
N ARG A 22 15.45 3.37 -14.18
CA ARG A 22 16.79 3.64 -13.66
C ARG A 22 16.77 4.37 -12.32
N THR A 23 15.65 5.02 -11.96
CA THR A 23 15.54 5.73 -10.69
C THR A 23 15.24 4.78 -9.54
N GLY A 24 15.79 5.07 -8.35
CA GLY A 24 15.53 4.26 -7.16
C GLY A 24 14.04 4.23 -6.80
N ILE A 25 13.34 5.35 -6.98
CA ILE A 25 11.90 5.42 -6.71
C ILE A 25 11.09 4.53 -7.65
N ALA A 26 11.50 4.39 -8.92
CA ALA A 26 10.83 3.47 -9.85
C ALA A 26 11.00 2.00 -9.44
N GLN A 27 12.19 1.64 -8.98
CA GLN A 27 12.46 0.29 -8.48
C GLN A 27 11.62 0.00 -7.21
N VAL A 28 11.62 0.91 -6.25
CA VAL A 28 10.84 0.78 -5.02
C VAL A 28 9.34 0.68 -5.31
N MET A 29 8.79 1.55 -6.16
CA MET A 29 7.35 1.55 -6.46
C MET A 29 6.92 0.31 -7.22
N ARG A 30 7.75 -0.22 -8.13
CA ARG A 30 7.46 -1.49 -8.82
C ARG A 30 7.53 -2.68 -7.88
N GLU A 31 8.49 -2.69 -6.97
CA GLU A 31 8.59 -3.75 -5.96
C GLU A 31 7.39 -3.71 -5.01
N ARG A 32 6.99 -2.52 -4.53
CA ARG A 32 5.77 -2.37 -3.73
C ARG A 32 4.53 -2.82 -4.47
N TYR A 33 4.40 -2.48 -5.75
CA TYR A 33 3.30 -2.96 -6.58
C TYR A 33 3.29 -4.48 -6.63
N ARG A 34 4.44 -5.11 -6.91
CA ARG A 34 4.58 -6.56 -6.97
C ARG A 34 4.16 -7.21 -5.65
N VAL A 35 4.76 -6.80 -4.54
CA VAL A 35 4.44 -7.34 -3.19
C VAL A 35 2.96 -7.18 -2.87
N PHE A 36 2.39 -5.99 -3.10
CA PHE A 36 0.98 -5.75 -2.82
C PHE A 36 0.08 -6.63 -3.70
N THR A 37 0.36 -6.76 -5.00
CA THR A 37 -0.43 -7.65 -5.85
C THR A 37 -0.25 -9.13 -5.49
N ASP A 38 0.95 -9.55 -5.06
CA ASP A 38 1.23 -10.92 -4.63
C ASP A 38 0.43 -11.28 -3.38
N ASP A 39 0.33 -10.37 -2.40
CA ASP A 39 -0.50 -10.52 -1.19
C ASP A 39 -2.00 -10.68 -1.52
N LEU A 40 -2.43 -10.16 -2.66
CA LEU A 40 -3.80 -10.27 -3.17
C LEU A 40 -4.02 -11.47 -4.10
N GLY A 41 -3.04 -12.38 -4.20
CA GLY A 41 -3.12 -13.59 -5.02
C GLY A 41 -2.48 -13.47 -6.41
N GLY A 42 -1.69 -12.42 -6.66
CA GLY A 42 -0.95 -12.18 -7.90
C GLY A 42 -1.69 -11.27 -8.89
N ALA A 43 -0.94 -10.41 -9.59
CA ALA A 43 -1.49 -9.37 -10.48
C ALA A 43 -2.41 -9.89 -11.61
N ASP A 44 -2.14 -11.10 -12.10
CA ASP A 44 -2.93 -11.76 -13.16
C ASP A 44 -4.31 -12.21 -12.69
N HIS A 45 -4.47 -12.45 -11.38
CA HIS A 45 -5.73 -12.85 -10.75
C HIS A 45 -6.59 -11.65 -10.34
N LEU A 46 -6.05 -10.43 -10.42
CA LEU A 46 -6.76 -9.21 -10.06
C LEU A 46 -7.65 -8.71 -11.20
N SER A 47 -8.84 -8.24 -10.84
CA SER A 47 -9.67 -7.46 -11.73
C SER A 47 -9.01 -6.11 -12.06
N TYR A 48 -9.47 -5.48 -13.14
CA TYR A 48 -9.05 -4.11 -13.48
C TYR A 48 -9.28 -3.13 -12.31
N ALA A 49 -10.42 -3.24 -11.62
CA ALA A 49 -10.75 -2.37 -10.49
C ALA A 49 -9.75 -2.53 -9.34
N GLN A 50 -9.36 -3.77 -9.01
CA GLN A 50 -8.36 -4.04 -7.98
C GLN A 50 -6.99 -3.49 -8.38
N ARG A 51 -6.52 -3.70 -9.62
CA ARG A 51 -5.25 -3.12 -10.09
C ARG A 51 -5.25 -1.60 -10.03
N SER A 52 -6.36 -0.95 -10.40
CA SER A 52 -6.54 0.50 -10.31
C SER A 52 -6.49 1.01 -8.87
N LEU A 53 -7.09 0.26 -7.92
CA LEU A 53 -7.02 0.57 -6.50
C LEU A 53 -5.60 0.41 -5.93
N VAL A 54 -4.87 -0.63 -6.33
CA VAL A 54 -3.46 -0.82 -5.96
C VAL A 54 -2.60 0.35 -6.45
N GLU A 55 -2.71 0.74 -7.72
CA GLU A 55 -1.97 1.90 -8.26
C GLU A 55 -2.28 3.20 -7.52
N ARG A 56 -3.55 3.39 -7.12
CA ARG A 56 -3.98 4.56 -6.34
C ARG A 56 -3.48 4.53 -4.92
N GLY A 57 -3.43 3.35 -4.30
CA GLY A 57 -2.85 3.12 -2.98
C GLY A 57 -1.39 3.56 -2.95
N LEU A 58 -0.58 3.05 -3.88
CA LEU A 58 0.84 3.41 -3.99
C LEU A 58 1.07 4.90 -4.24
N TRP A 59 0.23 5.52 -5.07
CA TRP A 59 0.30 6.97 -5.31
C TRP A 59 0.00 7.77 -4.04
N LEU A 60 -1.01 7.37 -3.27
CA LEU A 60 -1.34 8.00 -1.99
C LEU A 60 -0.27 7.77 -0.93
N GLU A 61 0.33 6.58 -0.85
CA GLU A 61 1.47 6.32 0.04
C GLU A 61 2.62 7.28 -0.24
N TYR A 62 2.99 7.44 -1.52
CA TYR A 62 4.04 8.36 -1.91
C TYR A 62 3.68 9.80 -1.54
N TRP A 63 2.45 10.21 -1.82
CA TRP A 63 1.98 11.57 -1.52
C TRP A 63 2.03 11.83 -0.01
N LEU A 64 1.50 10.92 0.82
CA LEU A 64 1.53 11.04 2.28
C LEU A 64 2.96 11.15 2.81
N ALA A 65 3.86 10.27 2.37
CA ALA A 65 5.26 10.30 2.76
C ALA A 65 5.94 11.62 2.38
N SER A 66 5.61 12.21 1.22
CA SER A 66 6.13 13.52 0.82
C SER A 66 5.67 14.64 1.74
N GLN A 67 4.41 14.61 2.20
CA GLN A 67 3.87 15.60 3.14
C GLN A 67 4.50 15.45 4.52
N GLU A 68 4.69 14.21 4.98
CA GLU A 68 5.34 13.90 6.26
C GLU A 68 6.82 14.33 6.27
N GLN A 69 7.52 14.15 5.15
CA GLN A 69 8.89 14.63 4.99
C GLN A 69 8.96 16.17 5.03
N ALA A 70 8.04 16.86 4.35
CA ALA A 70 7.94 18.32 4.38
C ALA A 70 7.67 18.83 5.81
N LEU A 71 6.73 18.20 6.53
CA LEU A 71 6.47 18.50 7.94
C LEU A 71 7.73 18.32 8.80
N ALA A 72 8.47 17.23 8.61
CA ALA A 72 9.71 16.97 9.34
C ALA A 72 10.81 17.98 9.03
N ALA A 73 10.82 18.58 7.84
CA ALA A 73 11.72 19.66 7.45
C ALA A 73 11.30 21.04 8.00
N GLY A 74 10.12 21.16 8.61
CA GLY A 74 9.58 22.41 9.12
C GLY A 74 8.80 23.23 8.08
N ASP A 75 8.46 22.63 6.94
CA ASP A 75 7.67 23.28 5.89
C ASP A 75 6.18 23.35 6.26
N ALA A 76 5.43 24.12 5.46
CA ALA A 76 3.98 24.21 5.59
C ALA A 76 3.32 22.84 5.40
N PHE A 77 2.50 22.45 6.37
CA PHE A 77 1.81 21.16 6.39
C PHE A 77 0.30 21.36 6.54
N ASP A 78 -0.46 20.79 5.60
CA ASP A 78 -1.92 20.81 5.63
C ASP A 78 -2.45 19.49 6.21
N VAL A 79 -2.70 19.51 7.53
CA VAL A 79 -3.23 18.35 8.27
C VAL A 79 -4.58 17.87 7.74
N GLY A 80 -5.40 18.76 7.17
CA GLY A 80 -6.70 18.43 6.62
C GLY A 80 -6.56 17.57 5.35
N LYS A 81 -5.72 18.01 4.40
CA LYS A 81 -5.41 17.23 3.20
C LYS A 81 -4.73 15.92 3.53
N TRP A 82 -3.79 15.93 4.46
CA TRP A 82 -3.12 14.71 4.92
C TRP A 82 -4.11 13.70 5.49
N THR A 83 -5.01 14.14 6.40
CA THR A 83 -6.03 13.27 7.00
C THR A 83 -6.99 12.71 5.94
N GLN A 84 -7.41 13.53 4.97
CA GLN A 84 -8.27 13.08 3.88
C GLN A 84 -7.60 12.01 3.01
N ALA A 85 -6.31 12.19 2.69
CA ALA A 85 -5.54 11.21 1.93
C ALA A 85 -5.33 9.91 2.72
N ALA A 86 -5.01 9.99 4.02
CA ALA A 86 -4.86 8.84 4.89
C ALA A 86 -6.15 8.02 5.03
N ASN A 87 -7.29 8.68 5.22
CA ASN A 87 -8.59 8.02 5.27
C ASN A 87 -8.97 7.39 3.92
N SER A 88 -8.64 8.06 2.81
CA SER A 88 -8.84 7.51 1.47
C SER A 88 -8.01 6.27 1.24
N LEU A 89 -6.74 6.27 1.67
CA LEU A 89 -5.84 5.12 1.60
C LEU A 89 -6.37 3.95 2.44
N GLN A 90 -6.80 4.21 3.68
CA GLN A 90 -7.43 3.20 4.53
C GLN A 90 -8.66 2.57 3.84
N GLY A 91 -9.53 3.39 3.24
CA GLY A 91 -10.69 2.91 2.51
C GLY A 91 -10.33 2.06 1.28
N ILE A 92 -9.22 2.33 0.60
CA ILE A 92 -8.69 1.49 -0.48
C ILE A 92 -8.24 0.14 0.08
N TYR A 93 -7.49 0.14 1.19
CA TYR A 93 -6.97 -1.07 1.82
C TYR A 93 -8.08 -2.00 2.31
N SER A 94 -9.09 -1.45 2.97
CA SER A 94 -10.26 -2.23 3.39
C SER A 94 -11.00 -2.85 2.20
N LYS A 95 -11.14 -2.14 1.07
CA LYS A 95 -11.79 -2.66 -0.14
C LYS A 95 -10.99 -3.73 -0.86
N LEU A 96 -9.66 -3.66 -0.81
CA LEU A 96 -8.79 -4.66 -1.41
C LEU A 96 -8.70 -5.94 -0.57
N GLY A 97 -9.33 -5.99 0.60
CA GLY A 97 -9.33 -7.17 1.45
C GLY A 97 -8.14 -7.25 2.40
N LEU A 98 -7.46 -6.13 2.68
CA LEU A 98 -6.63 -6.00 3.89
C LEU A 98 -7.57 -5.92 5.10
N GLU A 99 -8.20 -7.03 5.42
CA GLU A 99 -8.99 -7.18 6.63
C GLU A 99 -8.05 -7.42 7.82
N ARG A 100 -8.38 -6.82 8.96
CA ARG A 100 -7.69 -7.10 10.22
C ARG A 100 -7.88 -8.58 10.56
N GLN A 101 -6.86 -9.40 10.31
CA GLN A 101 -6.83 -10.79 10.73
C GLN A 101 -6.66 -10.82 12.26
N VAL A 102 -7.72 -11.24 12.97
CA VAL A 102 -7.60 -11.57 14.39
C VAL A 102 -6.69 -12.79 14.48
N ARG A 103 -5.63 -12.70 15.29
CA ARG A 103 -4.72 -13.82 15.53
C ARG A 103 -5.55 -15.02 15.99
N ASP A 104 -5.40 -16.17 15.34
CA ASP A 104 -6.08 -17.40 15.75
C ASP A 104 -5.50 -17.81 17.11
N VAL A 105 -6.18 -17.42 18.18
CA VAL A 105 -5.79 -17.75 19.55
C VAL A 105 -6.60 -18.97 19.96
N PRO A 106 -5.96 -20.15 20.15
CA PRO A 106 -6.68 -21.31 20.61
C PRO A 106 -7.32 -20.99 21.96
N ASP A 107 -8.55 -21.45 22.16
CA ASP A 107 -9.18 -21.38 23.47
C ASP A 107 -8.35 -22.19 24.50
N LEU A 108 -8.57 -21.89 25.78
CA LEU A 108 -7.76 -22.47 26.86
C LEU A 108 -7.78 -24.01 26.86
N GLN A 109 -8.90 -24.64 26.51
CA GLN A 109 -9.00 -26.10 26.43
C GLN A 109 -8.19 -26.65 25.25
N SER A 110 -8.28 -26.01 24.08
CA SER A 110 -7.51 -26.38 22.89
C SER A 110 -6.00 -26.21 23.12
N PHE A 111 -5.60 -25.16 23.84
CA PHE A 111 -4.21 -24.93 24.22
C PHE A 111 -3.68 -26.01 25.20
N ILE A 112 -4.45 -26.34 26.25
CA ILE A 112 -4.07 -27.36 27.24
C ILE A 112 -3.90 -28.74 26.58
N LYS A 113 -4.88 -29.17 25.75
CA LYS A 113 -4.80 -30.45 25.02
C LYS A 113 -3.58 -30.54 24.11
N SER A 114 -3.24 -29.44 23.43
CA SER A 114 -2.06 -29.39 22.55
C SER A 114 -0.72 -29.48 23.33
N ARG A 115 -0.72 -29.11 24.61
CA ARG A 115 0.43 -29.23 25.50
C ARG A 115 0.59 -30.64 26.06
N GLU A 116 -0.52 -31.28 26.43
CA GLU A 116 -0.52 -32.66 26.95
C GLU A 116 -0.11 -33.66 25.86
N ALA A 117 -0.55 -33.47 24.62
CA ALA A 117 -0.20 -34.32 23.48
C ALA A 117 1.28 -34.22 23.03
N LYS A 118 2.07 -33.31 23.62
CA LYS A 118 3.50 -33.11 23.33
C LYS A 118 4.43 -33.63 24.44
N GLN A 119 3.88 -34.22 25.52
CA GLN A 119 4.63 -34.98 26.53
C GLN A 119 4.58 -36.48 26.21
#